data_AF-A0A2Z4IN98-F1
#
_entry.id   AF-A0A2Z4IN98-F1
#
_cell.length_a   1.000
_cell.length_b   1.000
_cell.length_c   1.000
_cell.angle_alpha   90.00
_cell.angle_beta   90.00
_cell.angle_gamma   90.00
#
_symmetry.space_group_name_H-M   'P 1'
#
loop_
_entity.id
_entity.type
_entity.pdbx_description
1 polymer ?
#
loop_
_entity_poly.entity_id
_entity_poly.type
_entity_poly.pdbx_seq_one_letter_code
_entity_poly.pdbx_strand_id
1 'polypeptide(L)'
;MIQFISKHRLPIIQVITIIVMILLLGIFVAPIFKGYMFLAVGIIIVIGMGMIYGVIARYFRTPDEKRKIYRNKYHDVFFKGTVIFAILLAVLGIMYGFISYVEGGNPYRIVGLLMTVIWVAVFMIYFVWSVYFYNINYGLTDEEWEKIAKAKEMSVYGVEQVDSEIAEPLYNPYRSQTFGLPPGTVRGMIAFTLLIGGMSLLISSYGMDYITNAEMALRAKQFEFFETAFLMMIAFYFGDRSLKYLRDRWAISSDKSKEPPSAPTDSSPSTSPQTSSTAHFDFPVSDPVGMDDQAFREEDLIFKEINQPESASKPLTGLKKALLKGPEMMESMGSAYVQIRDNTTQKVLADEEIKEALEKLWNEKEIKLSFPVIKAVVAVESSGRGHLPDGKAKILFEGHKFWYWLSKVGKTQAELEELQKQYPDIVYPSWSREHYLLGAEEYKRLEKAKEICKGINDKAAVYSASWGLFQILGENLDHYIKGRNYKDWKDFEQKQHEAESYHFLDFLAFIQTKKLNGKPLVSFISEENNGNYDWASFAYGYNGRGYKMNNYDKKLAAAYHRFKSQGI
;
A
#
# COMPACT_ATOMS: atom_id res chain seq x y z
N MET A 1 19.43 -34.70 -34.94
CA MET A 1 17.94 -34.73 -34.94
C MET A 1 17.38 -36.04 -34.36
N ILE A 2 17.77 -37.22 -34.88
CA ILE A 2 17.27 -38.54 -34.42
C ILE A 2 17.59 -38.83 -32.94
N GLN A 3 18.78 -38.48 -32.46
CA GLN A 3 19.15 -38.65 -31.03
C GLN A 3 18.35 -37.73 -30.07
N PHE A 4 17.98 -36.52 -30.52
CA PHE A 4 17.13 -35.61 -29.74
C PHE A 4 15.70 -36.13 -29.63
N ILE A 5 15.14 -36.62 -30.74
CA ILE A 5 13.81 -37.22 -30.80
C ILE A 5 13.75 -38.49 -29.92
N SER A 6 14.79 -39.33 -29.94
CA SER A 6 14.88 -40.53 -29.10
C SER A 6 14.90 -40.20 -27.60
N LYS A 7 15.68 -39.19 -27.20
CA LYS A 7 15.81 -38.74 -25.80
C LYS A 7 14.54 -38.07 -25.26
N HIS A 8 13.78 -37.38 -26.11
CA HIS A 8 12.59 -36.63 -25.73
C HIS A 8 11.28 -37.23 -26.29
N ARG A 9 11.26 -38.53 -26.60
CA ARG A 9 10.11 -39.21 -27.24
C ARG A 9 8.80 -39.06 -26.47
N LEU A 10 8.82 -39.18 -25.14
CA LEU A 10 7.62 -39.11 -24.30
C LEU A 10 6.99 -37.71 -24.27
N PRO A 11 7.73 -36.62 -24.00
CA PRO A 11 7.14 -35.29 -24.03
C PRO A 11 6.67 -34.91 -25.44
N ILE A 12 7.38 -35.33 -26.49
CA ILE A 12 6.95 -35.09 -27.89
C ILE A 12 5.61 -35.76 -28.17
N ILE A 13 5.43 -37.04 -27.79
CA ILE A 13 4.17 -37.76 -27.95
C ILE A 13 3.05 -37.06 -27.17
N GLN A 14 3.29 -36.68 -25.91
CA GLN A 14 2.30 -36.00 -25.07
C GLN A 14 1.86 -34.66 -25.66
N VAL A 15 2.80 -33.85 -26.18
CA VAL A 15 2.48 -32.57 -26.84
C VAL A 15 1.66 -32.81 -28.12
N ILE A 16 2.05 -33.80 -28.95
CA ILE A 16 1.29 -34.15 -30.16
C ILE A 16 -0.13 -34.60 -29.80
N THR A 17 -0.30 -35.44 -28.78
CA THR A 17 -1.63 -35.88 -28.32
C THR A 17 -2.50 -34.71 -27.88
N ILE A 18 -1.93 -33.75 -27.14
CA ILE A 18 -2.66 -32.55 -26.71
C ILE A 18 -3.07 -31.70 -27.92
N ILE A 19 -2.19 -31.52 -28.91
CA ILE A 19 -2.52 -30.77 -30.14
C ILE A 19 -3.66 -31.45 -30.91
N VAL A 20 -3.63 -32.78 -31.05
CA VAL A 20 -4.72 -33.55 -31.68
C VAL A 20 -6.03 -33.39 -30.91
N MET A 21 -5.98 -33.38 -29.57
CA MET A 21 -7.15 -33.18 -28.73
C MET A 21 -7.74 -31.77 -28.86
N ILE A 22 -6.89 -30.73 -28.94
CA ILE A 22 -7.32 -29.34 -29.21
C ILE A 22 -8.07 -29.27 -30.54
N LEU A 23 -7.53 -29.91 -31.60
CA LEU A 23 -8.15 -29.96 -32.91
C LEU A 23 -9.51 -30.66 -32.88
N LEU A 24 -9.60 -31.83 -32.24
CA LEU A 24 -10.87 -32.58 -32.13
C LEU A 24 -11.91 -31.79 -31.33
N LEU A 25 -11.54 -31.18 -30.21
CA LEU A 25 -12.46 -30.35 -29.42
C LEU A 25 -12.90 -29.10 -30.20
N GLY A 26 -12.00 -28.48 -30.97
CA GLY A 26 -12.34 -27.36 -31.85
C GLY A 26 -13.34 -27.75 -32.94
N ILE A 27 -13.21 -28.93 -33.54
CA ILE A 27 -14.09 -29.38 -34.63
C ILE A 27 -15.45 -29.87 -34.10
N PHE A 28 -15.47 -30.61 -32.99
CA PHE A 28 -16.69 -31.30 -32.54
C PHE A 28 -17.42 -30.60 -31.39
N VAL A 29 -16.71 -29.86 -30.53
CA VAL A 29 -17.30 -29.26 -29.32
C VAL A 29 -17.57 -27.77 -29.48
N ALA A 30 -16.67 -27.03 -30.14
CA ALA A 30 -16.87 -25.59 -30.34
C ALA A 30 -18.15 -25.22 -31.11
N PRO A 31 -18.60 -25.98 -32.14
CA PRO A 31 -19.84 -25.68 -32.87
C PRO A 31 -21.12 -25.83 -32.04
N ILE A 32 -21.06 -26.51 -30.88
CA ILE A 32 -22.19 -26.65 -29.96
C ILE A 32 -22.56 -25.29 -29.35
N PHE A 33 -21.57 -24.41 -29.15
CA PHE A 33 -21.73 -23.08 -28.57
C PHE A 33 -22.09 -22.03 -29.63
N LYS A 34 -23.29 -22.14 -30.20
CA LYS A 34 -23.80 -21.17 -31.19
C LYS A 34 -23.76 -19.73 -30.65
N GLY A 35 -23.17 -18.81 -31.42
CA GLY A 35 -22.96 -17.41 -31.03
C GLY A 35 -21.68 -17.12 -30.24
N TYR A 36 -21.06 -18.15 -29.63
CA TYR A 36 -19.83 -18.01 -28.82
C TYR A 36 -18.69 -18.91 -29.32
N MET A 37 -18.76 -19.36 -30.58
CA MET A 37 -17.81 -20.31 -31.16
C MET A 37 -16.35 -19.83 -31.03
N PHE A 38 -16.08 -18.55 -31.28
CA PHE A 38 -14.75 -17.96 -31.10
C PHE A 38 -14.24 -18.03 -29.65
N LEU A 39 -15.13 -17.78 -28.67
CA LEU A 39 -14.81 -17.88 -27.25
C LEU A 39 -14.54 -19.34 -26.85
N ALA A 40 -15.35 -20.29 -27.34
CA ALA A 40 -15.19 -21.72 -27.07
C ALA A 40 -13.87 -22.26 -27.63
N VAL A 41 -13.51 -21.91 -28.88
CA VAL A 41 -12.21 -22.26 -29.48
C VAL A 41 -11.07 -21.63 -28.69
N GLY A 42 -11.20 -20.36 -28.29
CA GLY A 42 -10.21 -19.66 -27.47
C GLY A 42 -9.93 -20.39 -26.15
N ILE A 43 -10.96 -20.79 -25.42
CA ILE A 43 -10.83 -21.53 -24.14
C ILE A 43 -10.12 -22.88 -24.36
N ILE A 44 -10.46 -23.62 -25.41
CA ILE A 44 -9.83 -24.92 -25.73
C ILE A 44 -8.33 -24.75 -26.00
N ILE A 45 -7.95 -23.70 -26.74
CA ILE A 45 -6.55 -23.38 -27.03
C ILE A 45 -5.80 -23.02 -25.74
N VAL A 46 -6.38 -22.20 -24.86
CA VAL A 46 -5.78 -21.82 -23.57
C VAL A 46 -5.48 -23.04 -22.71
N ILE A 47 -6.48 -23.90 -22.54
CA ILE A 47 -6.35 -25.12 -21.74
C ILE A 47 -5.29 -26.04 -22.35
N GLY A 48 -5.31 -26.20 -23.68
CA GLY A 48 -4.34 -26.99 -24.43
C GLY A 48 -2.89 -26.49 -24.29
N MET A 49 -2.68 -25.18 -24.40
CA MET A 49 -1.37 -24.56 -24.16
C MET A 49 -0.89 -24.76 -22.73
N GLY A 50 -1.79 -24.67 -21.74
CA GLY A 50 -1.47 -24.97 -20.34
C GLY A 50 -1.01 -26.41 -20.12
N MET A 51 -1.64 -27.39 -20.78
CA MET A 51 -1.23 -28.79 -20.72
C MET A 51 0.12 -29.03 -21.40
N ILE A 52 0.34 -28.46 -22.60
CA ILE A 52 1.62 -28.54 -23.32
C ILE A 52 2.75 -27.96 -22.47
N TYR A 53 2.50 -26.82 -21.84
CA TYR A 53 3.44 -26.21 -20.93
C TYR A 53 3.78 -27.13 -19.75
N GLY A 54 2.77 -27.73 -19.12
CA GLY A 54 2.96 -28.67 -18.01
C GLY A 54 3.84 -29.87 -18.37
N VAL A 55 3.74 -30.36 -19.61
CA VAL A 55 4.60 -31.42 -20.15
C VAL A 55 6.04 -30.93 -20.34
N ILE A 56 6.22 -29.78 -21.00
CA ILE A 56 7.55 -29.20 -21.25
C ILE A 56 8.27 -28.89 -19.92
N ALA A 57 7.58 -28.24 -18.99
CA ALA A 57 8.10 -27.87 -17.69
C ALA A 57 8.42 -29.08 -16.78
N ARG A 58 7.84 -30.25 -17.04
CA ARG A 58 8.16 -31.49 -16.31
C ARG A 58 9.41 -32.17 -16.86
N TYR A 59 9.61 -32.13 -18.18
CA TYR A 59 10.64 -32.91 -18.86
C TYR A 59 11.95 -32.15 -19.14
N PHE A 60 11.91 -30.82 -19.25
CA PHE A 60 13.09 -30.00 -19.52
C PHE A 60 13.73 -29.40 -18.26
N ARG A 61 13.29 -29.80 -17.05
CA ARG A 61 13.97 -29.43 -15.79
C ARG A 61 15.37 -30.04 -15.76
N THR A 62 16.40 -29.20 -15.64
CA THR A 62 17.79 -29.66 -15.52
C THR A 62 18.02 -30.33 -14.15
N PRO A 63 18.98 -31.28 -14.03
CA PRO A 63 19.33 -31.89 -12.76
C PRO A 63 19.81 -30.88 -11.70
N ASP A 64 20.39 -29.75 -12.11
CA ASP A 64 20.85 -28.68 -11.22
C ASP A 64 19.68 -27.90 -10.58
N GLU A 65 18.55 -27.71 -11.29
CA GLU A 65 17.32 -27.14 -10.72
C GLU A 65 16.70 -28.02 -9.61
N LYS A 66 17.08 -29.30 -9.54
CA LYS A 66 16.65 -30.21 -8.46
C LYS A 66 17.53 -30.14 -7.22
N ARG A 67 18.73 -29.54 -7.29
CA ARG A 67 19.71 -29.47 -6.19
C ARG A 67 19.79 -28.10 -5.51
N LYS A 68 19.05 -27.09 -5.98
CA LYS A 68 19.02 -25.78 -5.32
C LYS A 68 18.42 -25.91 -3.93
N ILE A 69 19.21 -25.53 -2.92
CA ILE A 69 18.84 -25.52 -1.49
C ILE A 69 17.70 -24.52 -1.24
N TYR A 70 17.74 -23.39 -1.95
CA TYR A 70 16.69 -22.37 -1.93
C TYR A 70 15.91 -22.38 -3.25
N ARG A 71 14.59 -22.61 -3.17
CA ARG A 71 13.67 -22.48 -4.30
C ARG A 71 12.37 -21.86 -3.82
N ASN A 72 12.10 -20.63 -4.24
CA ASN A 72 10.82 -20.00 -3.98
C ASN A 72 9.71 -20.72 -4.75
N LYS A 73 8.73 -21.30 -4.05
CA LYS A 73 7.59 -22.02 -4.65
C LYS A 73 6.75 -21.14 -5.57
N TYR A 74 6.74 -19.83 -5.33
CA TYR A 74 5.97 -18.87 -6.09
C TYR A 74 6.66 -18.44 -7.39
N HIS A 75 7.99 -18.63 -7.51
CA HIS A 75 8.74 -18.28 -8.73
C HIS A 75 8.11 -18.92 -9.98
N ASP A 76 7.74 -20.19 -9.89
CA ASP A 76 7.15 -20.89 -11.02
C ASP A 76 5.78 -20.31 -11.41
N VAL A 77 4.94 -19.92 -10.46
CA VAL A 77 3.63 -19.34 -10.76
C VAL A 77 3.78 -17.94 -11.36
N PHE A 78 4.63 -17.09 -10.77
CA PHE A 78 4.78 -15.68 -11.13
C PHE A 78 5.46 -15.49 -12.49
N PHE A 79 6.47 -16.29 -12.81
CA PHE A 79 7.20 -16.13 -14.07
C PHE A 79 6.62 -17.00 -15.18
N LYS A 80 6.31 -18.26 -14.90
CA LYS A 80 5.90 -19.18 -15.97
C LYS A 80 4.46 -18.94 -16.38
N GLY A 81 3.54 -18.80 -15.41
CA GLY A 81 2.13 -18.53 -15.69
C GLY A 81 1.92 -17.23 -16.48
N THR A 82 2.58 -16.16 -16.04
CA THR A 82 2.45 -14.84 -16.66
C THR A 82 3.05 -14.78 -18.06
N VAL A 83 4.20 -15.41 -18.30
CA VAL A 83 4.80 -15.48 -19.63
C VAL A 83 3.92 -16.30 -20.58
N ILE A 84 3.35 -17.42 -20.14
CA ILE A 84 2.41 -18.20 -20.96
C ILE A 84 1.18 -17.36 -21.30
N PHE A 85 0.59 -16.69 -20.31
CA PHE A 85 -0.57 -15.83 -20.51
C PHE A 85 -0.27 -14.69 -21.48
N ALA A 86 0.87 -14.03 -21.34
CA ALA A 86 1.32 -12.96 -22.23
C ALA A 86 1.54 -13.45 -23.67
N ILE A 87 2.19 -14.60 -23.84
CA ILE A 87 2.37 -15.23 -25.17
C ILE A 87 1.02 -15.57 -25.78
N LEU A 88 0.12 -16.16 -25.00
CA LEU A 88 -1.21 -16.53 -25.46
C LEU A 88 -2.01 -15.30 -25.90
N LEU A 89 -2.00 -14.23 -25.10
CA LEU A 89 -2.65 -12.97 -25.43
C LEU A 89 -2.09 -12.38 -26.73
N ALA A 90 -0.77 -12.39 -26.90
CA ALA A 90 -0.11 -11.91 -28.11
C ALA A 90 -0.46 -12.76 -29.34
N VAL A 91 -0.45 -14.09 -29.23
CA VAL A 91 -0.80 -15.01 -30.32
C VAL A 91 -2.26 -14.82 -30.73
N LEU A 92 -3.18 -14.73 -29.77
CA LEU A 92 -4.60 -14.46 -30.05
C LEU A 92 -4.78 -13.09 -30.72
N GLY A 93 -4.07 -12.06 -30.26
CA GLY A 93 -4.07 -10.73 -30.88
C GLY A 93 -3.60 -10.77 -32.32
N ILE A 94 -2.48 -11.44 -32.60
CA ILE A 94 -1.91 -11.60 -33.95
C ILE A 94 -2.86 -12.39 -34.85
N MET A 95 -3.42 -13.49 -34.35
CA MET A 95 -4.36 -14.33 -35.10
C MET A 95 -5.64 -13.54 -35.45
N TYR A 96 -6.20 -12.80 -34.49
CA TYR A 96 -7.34 -11.93 -34.74
C TYR A 96 -6.99 -10.83 -35.75
N GLY A 97 -5.81 -10.21 -35.62
CA GLY A 97 -5.34 -9.21 -36.58
C GLY A 97 -5.20 -9.76 -37.99
N PHE A 98 -4.69 -10.99 -38.14
CA PHE A 98 -4.58 -11.67 -39.43
C PHE A 98 -5.96 -11.98 -40.04
N ILE A 99 -6.88 -12.54 -39.25
CA ILE A 99 -8.26 -12.83 -39.71
C ILE A 99 -8.94 -11.52 -40.14
N SER A 100 -8.87 -10.49 -39.31
CA SER A 100 -9.45 -9.18 -39.61
C SER A 100 -8.85 -8.58 -40.88
N TYR A 101 -7.55 -8.76 -41.12
CA TYR A 101 -6.90 -8.31 -42.36
C TYR A 101 -7.43 -9.04 -43.60
N VAL A 102 -7.58 -10.37 -43.52
CA VAL A 102 -8.09 -11.19 -44.63
C VAL A 102 -9.56 -10.89 -44.93
N GLU A 103 -10.36 -10.56 -43.91
CA GLU A 103 -11.76 -10.14 -44.05
C GLU A 103 -11.94 -8.71 -44.58
N GLY A 104 -10.86 -8.00 -44.93
CA GLY A 104 -10.90 -6.63 -45.44
C GLY A 104 -11.01 -5.56 -44.35
N GLY A 105 -10.66 -5.90 -43.11
CA GLY A 105 -10.61 -4.97 -41.98
C GLY A 105 -9.56 -3.88 -42.18
N ASN A 106 -9.80 -2.72 -41.54
CA ASN A 106 -8.91 -1.59 -41.68
C ASN A 106 -7.54 -1.86 -41.02
N PRO A 107 -6.41 -1.73 -41.76
CA PRO A 107 -5.09 -2.06 -41.25
C PRO A 107 -4.68 -1.19 -40.05
N TYR A 108 -5.10 0.06 -39.99
CA TYR A 108 -4.77 0.97 -38.89
C TYR A 108 -5.43 0.54 -37.57
N ARG A 109 -6.69 0.10 -37.61
CA ARG A 109 -7.38 -0.44 -36.42
C ARG A 109 -6.74 -1.73 -35.92
N ILE A 110 -6.30 -2.58 -36.85
CA ILE A 110 -5.60 -3.82 -36.52
C ILE A 110 -4.27 -3.50 -35.82
N VAL A 111 -3.50 -2.56 -36.34
CA VAL A 111 -2.21 -2.14 -35.72
C VAL A 111 -2.43 -1.54 -34.34
N GLY A 112 -3.43 -0.66 -34.15
CA GLY A 112 -3.76 -0.12 -32.82
C GLY A 112 -4.14 -1.20 -31.80
N LEU A 113 -4.99 -2.14 -32.21
CA LEU A 113 -5.34 -3.29 -31.37
C LEU A 113 -4.11 -4.12 -30.99
N LEU A 114 -3.26 -4.48 -31.95
CA LEU A 114 -2.03 -5.24 -31.70
C LEU A 114 -1.09 -4.51 -30.74
N MET A 115 -0.92 -3.20 -30.91
CA MET A 115 -0.11 -2.37 -30.02
C MET A 115 -0.64 -2.43 -28.58
N THR A 116 -1.95 -2.37 -28.40
CA THR A 116 -2.60 -2.45 -27.08
C THR A 116 -2.41 -3.84 -26.46
N VAL A 117 -2.61 -4.90 -27.23
CA VAL A 117 -2.44 -6.28 -26.78
C VAL A 117 -1.00 -6.56 -26.34
N ILE A 118 -0.02 -6.13 -27.13
CA ILE A 118 1.40 -6.24 -26.80
C ILE A 118 1.71 -5.46 -25.52
N TRP A 119 1.17 -4.24 -25.38
CA TRP A 119 1.38 -3.44 -24.19
C TRP A 119 0.81 -4.11 -22.94
N VAL A 120 -0.42 -4.62 -22.98
CA VAL A 120 -1.03 -5.34 -21.86
C VAL A 120 -0.18 -6.56 -21.47
N ALA A 121 0.37 -7.28 -22.44
CA ALA A 121 1.26 -8.41 -22.18
C ALA A 121 2.57 -7.97 -21.48
N VAL A 122 3.24 -6.93 -21.98
CA VAL A 122 4.47 -6.38 -21.39
C VAL A 122 4.21 -5.83 -19.98
N PHE A 123 3.12 -5.07 -19.82
CA PHE A 123 2.67 -4.54 -18.54
C PHE A 123 2.48 -5.66 -17.53
N MET A 124 1.77 -6.74 -17.90
CA MET A 124 1.49 -7.85 -17.00
C MET A 124 2.76 -8.57 -16.56
N ILE A 125 3.69 -8.80 -17.50
CA ILE A 125 5.00 -9.41 -17.18
C ILE A 125 5.76 -8.56 -16.16
N TYR A 126 5.87 -7.26 -16.41
CA TYR A 126 6.60 -6.35 -15.52
C TYR A 126 5.92 -6.19 -14.16
N PHE A 127 4.59 -6.08 -14.12
CA PHE A 127 3.84 -5.94 -12.88
C PHE A 127 4.02 -7.18 -11.98
N VAL A 128 3.83 -8.37 -12.54
CA VAL A 128 3.96 -9.62 -11.79
C VAL A 128 5.42 -9.83 -11.34
N TRP A 129 6.39 -9.51 -12.20
CA TRP A 129 7.80 -9.51 -11.83
C TRP A 129 8.09 -8.59 -10.65
N SER A 130 7.58 -7.35 -10.69
CA SER A 130 7.79 -6.35 -9.65
C SER A 130 7.21 -6.82 -8.31
N VAL A 131 5.99 -7.36 -8.32
CA VAL A 131 5.34 -7.90 -7.11
C VAL A 131 6.14 -9.08 -6.56
N TYR A 132 6.61 -9.99 -7.42
CA TYR A 132 7.46 -11.09 -6.97
C TYR A 132 8.75 -10.56 -6.32
N PHE A 133 9.45 -9.67 -7.01
CA PHE A 133 10.76 -9.20 -6.58
C PHE A 133 10.69 -8.42 -5.25
N TYR A 134 9.75 -7.48 -5.12
CA TYR A 134 9.67 -6.63 -3.94
C TYR A 134 8.86 -7.27 -2.80
N ASN A 135 7.70 -7.86 -3.10
CA ASN A 135 6.78 -8.32 -2.04
C ASN A 135 7.09 -9.74 -1.57
N ILE A 136 7.60 -10.60 -2.45
CA ILE A 136 7.88 -12.01 -2.11
C ILE A 136 9.36 -12.19 -1.78
N ASN A 137 10.25 -11.56 -2.55
CA ASN A 137 11.70 -11.69 -2.37
C ASN A 137 12.34 -10.52 -1.59
N TYR A 138 11.55 -9.53 -1.14
CA TYR A 138 12.03 -8.39 -0.35
C TYR A 138 13.15 -7.57 -1.02
N GLY A 139 13.13 -7.49 -2.35
CA GLY A 139 14.11 -6.74 -3.13
C GLY A 139 15.43 -7.46 -3.36
N LEU A 140 15.51 -8.76 -3.03
CA LEU A 140 16.65 -9.62 -3.34
C LEU A 140 16.35 -10.55 -4.52
N THR A 141 17.40 -10.94 -5.21
CA THR A 141 17.36 -11.96 -6.26
C THR A 141 17.34 -13.36 -5.65
N ASP A 142 16.88 -14.35 -6.43
CA ASP A 142 16.90 -15.75 -6.00
C ASP A 142 18.33 -16.25 -5.70
N GLU A 143 19.35 -15.68 -6.35
CA GLU A 143 20.76 -16.02 -6.12
C GLU A 143 21.26 -15.50 -4.76
N GLU A 144 20.86 -14.30 -4.38
CA GLU A 144 21.21 -13.71 -3.07
C GLU A 144 20.56 -14.49 -1.93
N TRP A 145 19.29 -14.91 -2.10
CA TRP A 145 18.63 -15.81 -1.15
C TRP A 145 19.31 -17.18 -1.06
N GLU A 146 19.84 -17.70 -2.16
CA GLU A 146 20.62 -18.95 -2.14
C GLU A 146 21.92 -18.79 -1.35
N LYS A 147 22.60 -17.63 -1.45
CA LYS A 147 23.79 -17.31 -0.65
C LYS A 147 23.47 -17.23 0.84
N ILE A 148 22.39 -16.54 1.21
CA ILE A 148 21.91 -16.44 2.61
C ILE A 148 21.58 -17.84 3.16
N ALA A 149 20.85 -18.66 2.39
CA ALA A 149 20.49 -20.02 2.80
C ALA A 149 21.73 -20.90 3.02
N LYS A 150 22.72 -20.85 2.12
CA LYS A 150 23.98 -21.59 2.25
C LYS A 150 24.79 -21.14 3.46
N ALA A 151 24.89 -19.84 3.72
CA ALA A 151 25.57 -19.30 4.89
C ALA A 151 24.92 -19.78 6.19
N LYS A 152 23.59 -19.79 6.25
CA LYS A 152 22.81 -20.28 7.38
C LYS A 152 23.03 -21.77 7.62
N GLU A 153 22.99 -22.58 6.57
CA GLU A 153 23.26 -24.02 6.65
C GLU A 153 24.68 -24.31 7.18
N MET A 154 25.70 -23.63 6.64
CA MET A 154 27.08 -23.78 7.11
C MET A 154 27.25 -23.36 8.58
N SER A 155 26.56 -22.31 9.02
CA SER A 155 26.57 -21.87 10.43
C SER A 155 25.96 -22.90 11.39
N VAL A 156 24.97 -23.67 10.93
CA VAL A 156 24.31 -24.73 11.71
C VAL A 156 25.23 -25.94 11.91
N TYR A 157 26.12 -26.22 10.95
CA TYR A 157 27.12 -27.30 11.06
C TYR A 157 28.38 -26.90 11.85
N GLY A 158 28.37 -25.76 12.55
CA GLY A 158 29.46 -25.34 13.42
C GLY A 158 30.67 -24.75 12.69
N VAL A 159 30.52 -24.39 11.41
CA VAL A 159 31.48 -23.54 10.71
C VAL A 159 31.23 -22.10 11.16
N GLU A 160 32.30 -21.42 11.57
CA GLU A 160 32.30 -20.01 11.97
C GLU A 160 31.52 -19.16 10.96
N GLN A 161 30.75 -18.16 11.44
CA GLN A 161 29.80 -17.36 10.65
C GLN A 161 30.39 -16.98 9.30
N VAL A 162 29.98 -17.70 8.24
CA VAL A 162 30.26 -17.29 6.87
C VAL A 162 29.41 -16.06 6.64
N ASP A 163 30.03 -14.90 6.70
CA ASP A 163 29.38 -13.63 6.44
C ASP A 163 28.84 -13.67 5.02
N SER A 164 27.52 -13.69 4.84
CA SER A 164 26.90 -13.72 3.52
C SER A 164 27.08 -12.41 2.76
N GLU A 165 27.75 -11.41 3.36
CA GLU A 165 27.84 -9.98 2.97
C GLU A 165 26.47 -9.28 2.86
N ILE A 166 25.39 -10.06 2.80
CA ILE A 166 24.00 -9.66 2.62
C ILE A 166 23.21 -10.15 3.83
N ALA A 167 22.68 -9.21 4.60
CA ALA A 167 21.80 -9.51 5.73
C ALA A 167 20.43 -10.03 5.25
N GLU A 168 19.86 -11.01 5.96
CA GLU A 168 18.52 -11.53 5.68
C GLU A 168 17.47 -10.42 5.88
N PRO A 169 16.77 -9.97 4.82
CA PRO A 169 15.78 -8.89 4.95
C PRO A 169 14.55 -9.41 5.70
N LEU A 170 14.10 -8.64 6.68
CA LEU A 170 12.93 -8.98 7.50
C LEU A 170 11.59 -8.54 6.87
N TYR A 171 11.64 -7.59 5.94
CA TYR A 171 10.47 -6.92 5.37
C TYR A 171 10.79 -6.36 3.96
N ASN A 172 9.75 -6.11 3.18
CA ASN A 172 9.83 -5.39 1.91
C ASN A 172 10.22 -3.93 2.15
N PRO A 173 11.28 -3.40 1.51
CA PRO A 173 11.70 -2.01 1.66
C PRO A 173 10.65 -0.99 1.21
N TYR A 174 9.72 -1.36 0.31
CA TYR A 174 8.68 -0.47 -0.20
C TYR A 174 7.29 -0.80 0.34
N ARG A 175 7.18 -1.48 1.48
CA ARG A 175 5.90 -1.91 2.08
C ARG A 175 4.91 -0.78 2.40
N SER A 176 5.40 0.44 2.58
CA SER A 176 4.62 1.67 2.79
C SER A 176 3.99 2.20 1.50
N GLN A 177 4.53 1.78 0.35
CA GLN A 177 4.16 2.27 -0.97
C GLN A 177 2.99 1.48 -1.58
N THR A 178 2.35 2.06 -2.60
CA THR A 178 1.26 1.40 -3.32
C THR A 178 1.68 0.04 -3.88
N PHE A 179 0.91 -1.00 -3.58
CA PHE A 179 1.20 -2.41 -3.89
C PHE A 179 2.53 -2.94 -3.33
N GLY A 180 3.20 -2.24 -2.41
CA GLY A 180 4.52 -2.64 -1.93
C GLY A 180 5.63 -2.45 -2.98
N LEU A 181 5.43 -1.59 -3.97
CA LEU A 181 6.34 -1.38 -5.09
C LEU A 181 7.02 -0.01 -5.00
N PRO A 182 8.22 0.16 -5.60
CA PRO A 182 8.84 1.49 -5.71
C PRO A 182 7.86 2.51 -6.29
N PRO A 183 7.84 3.77 -5.82
CA PRO A 183 6.89 4.78 -6.26
C PRO A 183 6.96 5.02 -7.79
N GLY A 184 8.14 4.90 -8.39
CA GLY A 184 8.32 5.01 -9.84
C GLY A 184 7.65 3.89 -10.65
N THR A 185 7.45 2.71 -10.07
CA THR A 185 6.91 1.52 -10.76
C THR A 185 5.44 1.70 -11.11
N VAL A 186 4.59 1.99 -10.13
CA VAL A 186 3.13 2.16 -10.34
C VAL A 186 2.83 3.35 -11.25
N ARG A 187 3.57 4.45 -11.05
CA ARG A 187 3.42 5.67 -11.85
C ARG A 187 3.83 5.49 -13.29
N GLY A 188 5.00 4.89 -13.51
CA GLY A 188 5.47 4.57 -14.87
C GLY A 188 4.47 3.66 -15.59
N MET A 189 3.96 2.64 -14.91
CA MET A 189 2.95 1.74 -15.46
C MET A 189 1.68 2.46 -15.92
N ILE A 190 1.13 3.38 -15.12
CA ILE A 190 -0.05 4.18 -15.50
C ILE A 190 0.29 5.11 -16.68
N ALA A 191 1.43 5.80 -16.61
CA ALA A 191 1.88 6.74 -17.63
C ALA A 191 2.04 6.08 -19.01
N PHE A 192 2.77 4.97 -19.06
CA PHE A 192 2.98 4.24 -20.31
C PHE A 192 1.68 3.60 -20.81
N THR A 193 0.76 3.20 -19.92
CA THR A 193 -0.55 2.70 -20.34
C THR A 193 -1.40 3.77 -21.01
N LEU A 194 -1.40 4.99 -20.46
CA LEU A 194 -2.07 6.12 -21.10
C LEU A 194 -1.41 6.51 -22.41
N LEU A 195 -0.07 6.54 -22.46
CA LEU A 195 0.68 6.87 -23.68
C LEU A 195 0.42 5.86 -24.79
N ILE A 196 0.59 4.56 -24.52
CA ILE A 196 0.42 3.51 -25.51
C ILE A 196 -1.06 3.36 -25.89
N GLY A 197 -1.99 3.50 -24.93
CA GLY A 197 -3.43 3.56 -25.20
C GLY A 197 -3.80 4.72 -26.12
N GLY A 198 -3.23 5.91 -25.88
CA GLY A 198 -3.42 7.08 -26.72
C GLY A 198 -2.85 6.91 -28.13
N MET A 199 -1.63 6.38 -28.25
CA MET A 199 -1.03 6.05 -29.54
C MET A 199 -1.85 5.01 -30.31
N SER A 200 -2.34 3.97 -29.63
CA SER A 200 -3.20 2.94 -30.22
C SER A 200 -4.50 3.53 -30.77
N LEU A 201 -5.16 4.40 -30.01
CA LEU A 201 -6.39 5.09 -30.44
C LEU A 201 -6.11 6.03 -31.60
N LEU A 202 -5.01 6.79 -31.55
CA LEU A 202 -4.57 7.67 -32.62
C LEU A 202 -4.35 6.89 -33.93
N ILE A 203 -3.56 5.81 -33.87
CA ILE A 203 -3.32 4.94 -35.03
C ILE A 203 -4.64 4.41 -35.56
N SER A 204 -5.50 3.86 -34.70
CA SER A 204 -6.82 3.34 -35.08
C SER A 204 -7.70 4.41 -35.75
N SER A 205 -7.57 5.68 -35.34
CA SER A 205 -8.33 6.81 -35.89
C SER A 205 -7.92 7.21 -37.31
N TYR A 206 -6.72 6.85 -37.79
CA TYR A 206 -6.31 7.05 -39.18
C TYR A 206 -7.02 6.10 -40.16
N GLY A 207 -7.63 5.03 -39.64
CA GLY A 207 -8.42 4.08 -40.42
C GLY A 207 -9.90 4.45 -40.61
N MET A 208 -10.31 5.67 -40.25
CA MET A 208 -11.66 6.17 -40.50
C MET A 208 -11.65 6.92 -41.83
N ASP A 209 -12.18 6.30 -42.89
CA ASP A 209 -12.41 6.99 -44.16
C ASP A 209 -13.62 7.94 -44.03
N TYR A 210 -13.44 9.17 -44.52
CA TYR A 210 -14.36 10.32 -44.56
C TYR A 210 -14.40 11.22 -43.32
N ILE A 211 -13.85 12.41 -43.52
CA ILE A 211 -13.77 13.53 -42.59
C ILE A 211 -15.14 14.21 -42.53
N THR A 212 -15.88 14.00 -41.44
CA THR A 212 -16.78 15.05 -40.95
C THR A 212 -15.99 15.99 -40.03
N ASN A 213 -16.31 17.29 -40.03
CA ASN A 213 -15.67 18.27 -39.13
C ASN A 213 -15.78 17.87 -37.65
N ALA A 214 -16.83 17.13 -37.29
CA ALA A 214 -17.04 16.63 -35.94
C ALA A 214 -16.03 15.53 -35.54
N GLU A 215 -15.67 14.64 -36.48
CA GLU A 215 -14.70 13.57 -36.22
C GLU A 215 -13.25 14.09 -36.22
N MET A 216 -12.94 15.13 -37.00
CA MET A 216 -11.65 15.84 -36.85
C MET A 216 -11.56 16.60 -35.52
N ALA A 217 -12.64 17.24 -35.07
CA ALA A 217 -12.69 17.86 -33.75
C ALA A 217 -12.55 16.82 -32.62
N LEU A 218 -13.14 15.63 -32.79
CA LEU A 218 -12.96 14.51 -31.85
C LEU A 218 -11.51 14.02 -31.83
N ARG A 219 -10.86 13.91 -33.00
CA ARG A 219 -9.43 13.54 -33.11
C ARG A 219 -8.53 14.56 -32.40
N ALA A 220 -8.77 15.86 -32.62
CA ALA A 220 -8.03 16.92 -31.95
C ALA A 220 -8.23 16.90 -30.42
N LYS A 221 -9.48 16.72 -29.95
CA LYS A 221 -9.78 16.60 -28.52
C LYS A 221 -9.19 15.37 -27.87
N GLN A 222 -9.17 14.23 -28.56
CA GLN A 222 -8.50 13.02 -28.07
C GLN A 222 -7.00 13.26 -27.95
N PHE A 223 -6.39 13.90 -28.96
CA PHE A 223 -4.97 14.27 -28.91
C PHE A 223 -4.65 15.23 -27.77
N GLU A 224 -5.46 16.27 -27.59
CA GLU A 224 -5.33 17.26 -26.51
C GLU A 224 -5.51 16.61 -25.13
N PHE A 225 -6.44 15.66 -24.99
CA PHE A 225 -6.60 14.87 -23.77
C PHE A 225 -5.36 14.05 -23.45
N PHE A 226 -4.81 13.32 -24.44
CA PHE A 226 -3.61 12.51 -24.22
C PHE A 226 -2.36 13.37 -23.98
N GLU A 227 -2.22 14.49 -24.68
CA GLU A 227 -1.15 15.46 -24.46
C GLU A 227 -1.22 16.04 -23.05
N THR A 228 -2.41 16.48 -22.62
CA THR A 228 -2.63 17.03 -21.28
C THR A 228 -2.38 15.99 -20.20
N ALA A 229 -2.94 14.77 -20.36
CA ALA A 229 -2.72 13.68 -19.42
C ALA A 229 -1.25 13.27 -19.33
N PHE A 230 -0.53 13.28 -20.46
CA PHE A 230 0.89 12.96 -20.54
C PHE A 230 1.77 14.05 -19.91
N LEU A 231 1.48 15.32 -20.18
CA LEU A 231 2.16 16.46 -19.56
C LEU A 231 1.91 16.51 -18.05
N MET A 232 0.66 16.30 -17.60
CA MET A 232 0.34 16.17 -16.18
C MET A 232 1.11 15.01 -15.54
N MET A 233 1.26 13.88 -16.23
CA MET A 233 2.08 12.75 -15.77
C MET A 233 3.58 13.09 -15.69
N ILE A 234 4.14 13.79 -16.69
CA ILE A 234 5.55 14.24 -16.65
C ILE A 234 5.76 15.22 -15.48
N ALA A 235 4.84 16.15 -15.29
CA ALA A 235 4.84 17.08 -14.17
C ALA A 235 4.81 16.34 -12.83
N PHE A 236 3.97 15.31 -12.75
CA PHE A 236 3.83 14.45 -11.59
C PHE A 236 5.10 13.61 -11.30
N TYR A 237 5.86 13.22 -12.33
CA TYR A 237 7.04 12.38 -12.18
C TYR A 237 8.34 13.16 -11.98
N PHE A 238 8.49 14.31 -12.64
CA PHE A 238 9.74 15.09 -12.68
C PHE A 238 9.61 16.51 -12.09
N GLY A 239 8.45 16.86 -11.54
CA GLY A 239 8.15 18.20 -11.03
C GLY A 239 7.97 19.25 -12.12
N ASP A 240 7.59 20.47 -11.71
CA ASP A 240 7.25 21.60 -12.60
C ASP A 240 8.39 22.03 -13.54
N ARG A 241 9.65 21.73 -13.19
CA ARG A 241 10.83 22.12 -13.96
C ARG A 241 10.94 21.38 -15.28
N SER A 242 10.48 20.14 -15.34
CA SER A 242 10.47 19.35 -16.56
C SER A 242 9.48 19.88 -17.60
N LEU A 243 8.31 20.37 -17.14
CA LEU A 243 7.33 21.06 -17.96
C LEU A 243 7.87 22.38 -18.50
N LYS A 244 8.56 23.18 -17.66
CA LYS A 244 9.19 24.44 -18.09
C LYS A 244 10.17 24.20 -19.24
N TYR A 245 11.00 23.15 -19.15
CA TYR A 245 11.93 22.77 -20.21
C TYR A 245 11.23 22.34 -21.52
N LEU A 246 10.14 21.56 -21.43
CA LEU A 246 9.35 21.15 -22.60
C LEU A 246 8.60 22.33 -23.24
N ARG A 247 8.00 23.20 -22.42
CA ARG A 247 7.30 24.42 -22.86
C ARG A 247 8.24 25.37 -23.59
N ASP A 248 9.40 25.65 -23.01
CA ASP A 248 10.37 26.58 -23.58
C ASP A 248 10.91 26.05 -24.93
N ARG A 249 11.06 24.72 -25.08
CA ARG A 249 11.46 24.09 -26.35
C ARG A 249 10.35 24.13 -27.42
N TRP A 250 9.09 24.03 -27.02
CA TRP A 250 7.94 24.10 -27.93
C TRP A 250 7.64 25.55 -28.37
N ALA A 251 7.88 26.53 -27.50
CA ALA A 251 7.75 27.95 -27.83
C ALA A 251 8.83 28.44 -28.82
N ILE A 252 10.05 27.91 -28.73
CA ILE A 252 11.16 28.26 -29.65
C ILE A 252 10.91 27.75 -31.08
N SER A 253 10.12 26.69 -31.28
CA SER A 253 9.80 26.20 -32.64
C SER A 253 8.73 27.04 -33.35
N SER A 254 7.83 27.69 -32.60
CA SER A 254 6.79 28.55 -33.15
C SER A 254 7.27 29.95 -33.57
N ASP A 255 8.40 30.42 -33.04
CA ASP A 255 8.80 31.84 -33.16
C ASP A 255 9.87 32.13 -34.25
N LYS A 256 10.28 31.12 -35.03
CA LYS A 256 11.26 31.28 -36.12
C LYS A 256 10.68 31.83 -37.44
N SER A 257 9.49 32.41 -37.44
CA SER A 257 8.80 32.82 -38.67
C SER A 257 8.58 34.33 -38.87
N LYS A 258 9.19 35.22 -38.08
CA LYS A 258 9.07 36.68 -38.34
C LYS A 258 10.40 37.43 -38.27
N GLU A 259 10.73 38.06 -39.40
CA GLU A 259 11.84 38.99 -39.65
C GLU A 259 11.78 40.28 -38.79
N PRO A 260 12.91 41.02 -38.63
CA PRO A 260 13.07 42.07 -37.64
C PRO A 260 12.52 43.47 -38.08
N PRO A 261 12.43 44.46 -37.16
CA PRO A 261 11.35 45.45 -37.16
C PRO A 261 11.74 46.81 -37.78
N SER A 262 10.73 47.55 -38.24
CA SER A 262 10.82 49.00 -38.48
C SER A 262 9.80 49.76 -37.61
N ALA A 263 10.18 51.01 -37.31
CA ALA A 263 9.77 51.89 -36.20
C ALA A 263 8.34 52.49 -36.29
N PRO A 264 7.87 53.22 -35.26
CA PRO A 264 6.44 53.35 -34.91
C PRO A 264 5.79 54.68 -35.32
N THR A 265 4.45 54.67 -35.47
CA THR A 265 3.60 55.88 -35.31
C THR A 265 2.14 55.55 -34.97
N ASP A 266 1.75 55.96 -33.76
CA ASP A 266 0.53 56.61 -33.28
C ASP A 266 -0.88 56.46 -33.91
N SER A 267 -1.79 56.04 -33.01
CA SER A 267 -3.04 56.72 -32.60
C SER A 267 -4.44 56.17 -33.01
N SER A 268 -5.19 55.88 -31.94
CA SER A 268 -6.65 56.04 -31.72
C SER A 268 -7.61 54.87 -32.04
N PRO A 269 -8.72 54.75 -31.27
CA PRO A 269 -9.27 53.45 -30.87
C PRO A 269 -10.65 53.14 -31.46
N SER A 270 -10.93 51.86 -31.75
CA SER A 270 -12.29 51.39 -31.99
C SER A 270 -12.48 49.90 -31.64
N THR A 271 -13.24 49.68 -30.57
CA THR A 271 -14.27 48.64 -30.37
C THR A 271 -14.29 47.41 -31.29
N SER A 272 -13.99 46.23 -30.73
CA SER A 272 -14.88 45.05 -30.58
C SER A 272 -14.07 43.85 -30.02
N PRO A 273 -14.67 42.98 -29.18
CA PRO A 273 -13.95 41.91 -28.50
C PRO A 273 -13.83 40.67 -29.39
N GLN A 274 -12.62 40.27 -29.75
CA GLN A 274 -12.34 38.90 -30.16
C GLN A 274 -11.73 38.14 -28.99
N THR A 275 -12.56 37.31 -28.40
CA THR A 275 -12.19 36.27 -27.44
C THR A 275 -11.32 35.22 -28.12
N SER A 276 -10.00 35.35 -28.00
CA SER A 276 -9.09 34.21 -27.98
C SER A 276 -8.79 33.90 -26.51
N SER A 277 -9.64 33.08 -25.89
CA SER A 277 -9.37 32.53 -24.57
C SER A 277 -8.27 31.48 -24.71
N THR A 278 -7.01 31.90 -24.67
CA THR A 278 -5.92 31.03 -24.22
C THR A 278 -6.25 30.69 -22.77
N ALA A 279 -6.68 29.46 -22.53
CA ALA A 279 -6.97 28.97 -21.19
C ALA A 279 -5.66 28.99 -20.37
N HIS A 280 -5.49 30.04 -19.58
CA HIS A 280 -4.49 30.07 -18.52
C HIS A 280 -4.95 29.06 -17.45
N PHE A 281 -4.34 27.88 -17.46
CA PHE A 281 -4.44 26.95 -16.34
C PHE A 281 -3.48 27.43 -15.24
N ASP A 282 -4.04 28.08 -14.23
CA ASP A 282 -3.34 28.30 -12.96
C ASP A 282 -3.30 26.95 -12.22
N PHE A 283 -2.12 26.35 -12.15
CA PHE A 283 -1.90 25.20 -11.27
C PHE A 283 -1.72 25.68 -9.82
N PRO A 284 -2.38 25.04 -8.84
CA PRO A 284 -2.14 25.34 -7.44
C PRO A 284 -0.67 25.07 -7.07
N VAL A 285 -0.03 26.05 -6.43
CA VAL A 285 1.41 26.08 -6.09
C VAL A 285 1.81 25.06 -5.02
N SER A 286 0.85 24.37 -4.40
CA SER A 286 1.12 23.29 -3.46
C SER A 286 0.96 21.95 -4.19
N ASP A 287 2.08 21.26 -4.44
CA ASP A 287 2.13 19.86 -4.89
C ASP A 287 1.83 18.93 -3.70
N PRO A 288 0.57 18.49 -3.51
CA PRO A 288 0.19 17.72 -2.33
C PRO A 288 0.75 16.29 -2.39
N VAL A 289 1.06 15.80 -3.60
CA VAL A 289 1.58 14.44 -3.80
C VAL A 289 3.10 14.39 -3.66
N GLY A 290 3.80 15.46 -4.03
CA GLY A 290 5.21 15.62 -3.70
C GLY A 290 5.46 15.68 -2.19
N MET A 291 4.56 16.27 -1.41
CA MET A 291 4.63 16.26 0.05
C MET A 291 4.42 14.86 0.63
N ASP A 292 3.47 14.09 0.09
CA ASP A 292 3.25 12.70 0.49
C ASP A 292 4.47 11.82 0.14
N ASP A 293 5.05 11.95 -1.05
CA ASP A 293 6.27 11.23 -1.44
C ASP A 293 7.50 11.58 -0.62
N GLN A 294 7.62 12.85 -0.25
CA GLN A 294 8.71 13.33 0.58
C GLN A 294 8.56 12.80 2.00
N ALA A 295 7.33 12.76 2.53
CA ALA A 295 7.02 12.10 3.80
C ALA A 295 7.32 10.59 3.74
N PHE A 296 6.93 9.90 2.66
CA PHE A 296 7.22 8.47 2.50
C PHE A 296 8.73 8.18 2.34
N ARG A 297 9.48 9.05 1.64
CA ARG A 297 10.94 8.94 1.52
C ARG A 297 11.65 9.18 2.84
N GLU A 298 11.19 10.16 3.62
CA GLU A 298 11.68 10.40 4.97
C GLU A 298 11.38 9.20 5.88
N GLU A 299 10.20 8.59 5.78
CA GLU A 299 9.87 7.34 6.48
C GLU A 299 10.78 6.17 6.10
N ASP A 300 11.05 5.97 4.80
CA ASP A 300 11.93 4.89 4.32
C ASP A 300 13.40 5.10 4.77
N LEU A 301 13.86 6.36 4.81
CA LEU A 301 15.21 6.71 5.29
C LEU A 301 15.35 6.48 6.80
N ILE A 302 14.38 6.94 7.59
CA ILE A 302 14.33 6.74 9.05
C ILE A 302 14.29 5.24 9.37
N PHE A 303 13.53 4.46 8.61
CA PHE A 303 13.42 3.03 8.80
C PHE A 303 14.71 2.27 8.42
N LYS A 304 15.42 2.73 7.38
CA LYS A 304 16.74 2.20 7.01
C LYS A 304 17.80 2.53 8.08
N GLU A 305 17.68 3.68 8.74
CA GLU A 305 18.57 4.12 9.82
C GLU A 305 18.35 3.35 11.13
N ILE A 306 17.08 3.08 11.49
CA ILE A 306 16.72 2.29 12.69
C ILE A 306 17.17 0.83 12.60
N ASN A 307 17.26 0.27 11.38
CA ASN A 307 17.52 -1.16 11.17
C ASN A 307 18.91 -1.45 10.58
N GLN A 308 19.86 -0.50 10.64
CA GLN A 308 21.26 -0.84 10.43
C GLN A 308 21.73 -1.78 11.56
N PRO A 309 22.35 -2.93 11.24
CA PRO A 309 22.88 -3.80 12.28
C PRO A 309 23.99 -3.06 13.03
N GLU A 310 23.85 -2.94 14.36
CA GLU A 310 24.90 -2.44 15.24
C GLU A 310 26.22 -3.18 14.93
N SER A 311 27.20 -2.43 14.45
CA SER A 311 28.55 -2.93 14.24
C SER A 311 29.14 -3.39 15.58
N ALA A 312 29.44 -4.68 15.67
CA ALA A 312 30.43 -5.33 16.52
C ALA A 312 30.72 -4.70 17.91
N SER A 313 30.24 -5.31 18.99
CA SER A 313 31.09 -6.00 20.00
C SER A 313 30.37 -6.29 21.33
N LYS A 314 30.27 -7.58 21.70
CA LYS A 314 30.91 -8.21 22.89
C LYS A 314 30.34 -9.62 23.12
N PRO A 315 31.19 -10.64 23.40
CA PRO A 315 30.77 -12.04 23.43
C PRO A 315 30.51 -12.49 24.87
N LEU A 316 29.27 -12.84 25.26
CA LEU A 316 29.00 -13.65 26.48
C LEU A 316 27.51 -14.00 26.66
N THR A 317 26.83 -14.58 25.67
CA THR A 317 25.45 -15.08 25.85
C THR A 317 25.09 -16.35 25.05
N GLY A 318 26.03 -16.92 24.30
CA GLY A 318 25.78 -18.11 23.47
C GLY A 318 25.61 -19.40 24.29
N LEU A 319 26.41 -19.59 25.35
CA LEU A 319 26.47 -20.86 26.08
C LEU A 319 25.22 -21.13 26.95
N LYS A 320 24.60 -20.08 27.48
CA LYS A 320 23.41 -20.18 28.35
C LYS A 320 22.13 -20.46 27.54
N LYS A 321 22.11 -20.10 26.25
CA LYS A 321 20.97 -20.29 25.34
C LYS A 321 20.97 -21.66 24.67
N ALA A 322 22.15 -22.28 24.51
CA ALA A 322 22.30 -23.62 23.95
C ALA A 322 21.88 -24.74 24.92
N LEU A 323 22.01 -24.55 26.23
CA LEU A 323 21.65 -25.54 27.25
C LEU A 323 20.13 -25.60 27.57
N LEU A 324 19.33 -24.64 27.09
CA LEU A 324 17.89 -24.53 27.38
C LEU A 324 16.99 -25.13 26.29
N LYS A 325 17.53 -25.62 25.17
CA LYS A 325 16.74 -26.26 24.10
C LYS A 325 17.02 -27.77 24.05
N GLY A 326 16.21 -28.51 24.79
CA GLY A 326 15.99 -29.94 24.58
C GLY A 326 15.24 -30.23 23.25
N PRO A 327 14.97 -31.51 22.95
CA PRO A 327 14.77 -32.02 21.60
C PRO A 327 13.34 -31.82 21.08
N GLU A 328 12.96 -30.57 20.80
CA GLU A 328 11.73 -30.23 20.05
C GLU A 328 12.02 -29.69 18.64
N MET A 329 13.28 -29.60 18.23
CA MET A 329 13.69 -28.98 16.96
C MET A 329 13.94 -29.98 15.82
N MET A 330 13.26 -31.13 15.82
CA MET A 330 13.35 -32.09 14.70
C MET A 330 12.03 -32.30 13.95
N GLU A 331 10.90 -31.83 14.48
CA GLU A 331 9.58 -32.00 13.84
C GLU A 331 9.10 -30.76 13.06
N SER A 332 9.80 -29.62 13.16
CA SER A 332 9.43 -28.39 12.42
C SER A 332 10.16 -28.20 11.08
N MET A 333 10.93 -29.18 10.60
CA MET A 333 11.61 -29.15 9.29
C MET A 333 10.66 -29.34 8.09
N GLY A 334 9.39 -28.94 8.23
CA GLY A 334 8.35 -29.08 7.21
C GLY A 334 7.91 -27.81 6.49
N SER A 335 8.34 -26.61 6.90
CA SER A 335 7.94 -25.37 6.20
C SER A 335 8.94 -24.24 6.37
N ALA A 336 10.05 -24.29 5.62
CA ALA A 336 10.87 -23.11 5.33
C ALA A 336 10.19 -22.20 4.27
N TYR A 337 8.90 -21.95 4.44
CA TYR A 337 8.22 -20.90 3.69
C TYR A 337 8.32 -19.63 4.52
N VAL A 338 8.84 -18.56 3.93
CA VAL A 338 8.55 -17.21 4.40
C VAL A 338 7.03 -17.06 4.25
N GLN A 339 6.30 -17.36 5.32
CA GLN A 339 4.94 -16.88 5.47
C GLN A 339 4.99 -15.38 5.19
N ILE A 340 4.08 -14.89 4.36
CA ILE A 340 3.86 -13.47 4.11
C ILE A 340 3.77 -12.77 5.47
N ARG A 341 4.89 -12.21 5.93
CA ARG A 341 4.97 -11.46 7.20
C ARG A 341 4.66 -9.98 6.99
N ASP A 342 4.69 -9.53 5.73
CA ASP A 342 4.22 -8.22 5.33
C ASP A 342 2.72 -8.25 5.06
N ASN A 343 1.97 -8.12 6.13
CA ASN A 343 0.54 -7.89 6.11
C ASN A 343 0.23 -6.56 6.84
N THR A 344 0.94 -5.49 6.46
CA THR A 344 0.59 -4.13 6.90
C THR A 344 -0.87 -3.81 6.59
N THR A 345 -1.46 -4.38 5.54
CA THR A 345 -2.90 -4.29 5.24
C THR A 345 -3.82 -5.09 6.17
N GLN A 346 -3.34 -6.14 6.87
CA GLN A 346 -4.16 -6.79 7.92
C GLN A 346 -4.24 -5.96 9.20
N LYS A 347 -3.23 -5.09 9.44
CA LYS A 347 -3.24 -4.24 10.62
C LYS A 347 -4.05 -2.97 10.40
N VAL A 348 -4.20 -2.51 9.15
CA VAL A 348 -4.92 -1.28 8.82
C VAL A 348 -6.42 -1.52 8.87
N LEU A 349 -7.15 -0.59 9.47
CA LEU A 349 -8.59 -0.60 9.54
C LEU A 349 -9.18 -0.31 8.15
N ALA A 350 -9.81 -1.32 7.55
CA ALA A 350 -10.42 -1.17 6.23
C ALA A 350 -11.74 -0.39 6.31
N ASP A 351 -12.04 0.39 5.27
CA ASP A 351 -13.29 1.17 5.20
C ASP A 351 -14.54 0.26 5.30
N GLU A 352 -14.47 -0.96 4.75
CA GLU A 352 -15.55 -1.95 4.86
C GLU A 352 -15.73 -2.48 6.29
N GLU A 353 -14.65 -2.68 7.06
CA GLU A 353 -14.74 -3.08 8.47
C GLU A 353 -15.39 -1.99 9.32
N ILE A 354 -15.13 -0.72 8.98
CA ILE A 354 -15.79 0.42 9.64
C ILE A 354 -17.29 0.37 9.35
N LYS A 355 -17.68 0.26 8.08
CA LYS A 355 -19.10 0.20 7.67
C LYS A 355 -19.83 -0.96 8.33
N GLU A 356 -19.26 -2.17 8.31
CA GLU A 356 -19.85 -3.36 8.92
C GLU A 356 -20.08 -3.17 10.42
N ALA A 357 -19.09 -2.64 11.15
CA ALA A 357 -19.25 -2.39 12.57
C ALA A 357 -20.25 -1.27 12.89
N LEU A 358 -20.38 -0.26 12.02
CA LEU A 358 -21.42 0.78 12.14
C LEU A 358 -22.82 0.22 11.87
N GLU A 359 -22.98 -0.64 10.87
CA GLU A 359 -24.24 -1.35 10.61
C GLU A 359 -24.62 -2.25 11.78
N LYS A 360 -23.65 -3.00 12.33
CA LYS A 360 -23.86 -3.79 13.54
C LYS A 360 -24.28 -2.94 14.72
N LEU A 361 -23.64 -1.79 14.91
CA LEU A 361 -23.98 -0.84 15.98
C LEU A 361 -25.42 -0.31 15.85
N TRP A 362 -25.85 -0.02 14.63
CA TRP A 362 -27.24 0.35 14.35
C TRP A 362 -28.21 -0.79 14.65
N ASN A 363 -27.93 -2.00 14.16
CA ASN A 363 -28.81 -3.15 14.32
C ASN A 363 -28.95 -3.61 15.78
N GLU A 364 -27.87 -3.56 16.57
CA GLU A 364 -27.87 -4.08 17.95
C GLU A 364 -28.28 -3.02 18.98
N LYS A 365 -28.01 -1.74 18.72
CA LYS A 365 -28.15 -0.68 19.73
C LYS A 365 -28.94 0.54 19.26
N GLU A 366 -29.43 0.54 18.02
CA GLU A 366 -30.14 1.65 17.39
C GLU A 366 -29.33 2.97 17.37
N ILE A 367 -27.99 2.87 17.45
CA ILE A 367 -27.09 4.02 17.41
C ILE A 367 -26.58 4.20 15.98
N LYS A 368 -26.93 5.33 15.35
CA LYS A 368 -26.49 5.65 13.99
C LYS A 368 -25.32 6.62 14.01
N LEU A 369 -24.20 6.21 13.43
CA LEU A 369 -23.06 7.07 13.15
C LEU A 369 -22.75 7.02 11.66
N SER A 370 -22.39 8.14 11.06
CA SER A 370 -21.94 8.16 9.67
C SER A 370 -20.45 7.89 9.53
N PHE A 371 -20.09 7.33 8.38
CA PHE A 371 -18.71 7.02 8.04
C PHE A 371 -17.78 8.26 8.06
N PRO A 372 -18.17 9.44 7.55
CA PRO A 372 -17.40 10.68 7.69
C PRO A 372 -17.09 11.10 9.12
N VAL A 373 -17.98 10.83 10.08
CA VAL A 373 -17.71 11.14 11.50
C VAL A 373 -16.52 10.32 11.99
N ILE A 374 -16.47 9.03 11.67
CA ILE A 374 -15.36 8.17 12.06
C ILE A 374 -14.06 8.62 11.41
N LYS A 375 -14.08 8.89 10.10
CA LYS A 375 -12.89 9.39 9.38
C LYS A 375 -12.41 10.75 9.92
N ALA A 376 -13.33 11.62 10.36
CA ALA A 376 -12.99 12.88 11.00
C ALA A 376 -12.24 12.66 12.32
N VAL A 377 -12.71 11.77 13.19
CA VAL A 377 -12.01 11.44 14.44
C VAL A 377 -10.62 10.87 14.16
N VAL A 378 -10.52 9.90 13.24
CA VAL A 378 -9.23 9.29 12.85
C VAL A 378 -8.23 10.34 12.33
N ALA A 379 -8.69 11.26 11.48
CA ALA A 379 -7.84 12.31 10.92
C ALA A 379 -7.31 13.28 11.99
N VAL A 380 -8.11 13.60 13.01
CA VAL A 380 -7.74 14.53 14.08
C VAL A 380 -6.87 13.87 15.15
N GLU A 381 -7.15 12.63 15.53
CA GLU A 381 -6.47 11.97 16.66
C GLU A 381 -5.13 11.32 16.28
N SER A 382 -5.00 10.78 15.06
CA SER A 382 -3.80 10.02 14.68
C SER A 382 -3.22 10.38 13.32
N SER A 383 -3.80 11.35 12.62
CA SER A 383 -3.45 11.69 11.23
C SER A 383 -3.62 10.51 10.26
N GLY A 384 -4.48 9.54 10.60
CA GLY A 384 -4.83 8.42 9.72
C GLY A 384 -4.05 7.13 9.91
N ARG A 385 -3.15 7.02 10.91
CA ARG A 385 -2.34 5.80 11.13
C ARG A 385 -2.29 5.41 12.61
N GLY A 386 -2.66 4.16 12.90
CA GLY A 386 -2.70 3.58 14.24
C GLY A 386 -1.48 2.73 14.60
N HIS A 387 -0.68 2.35 13.61
CA HIS A 387 0.62 1.68 13.82
C HIS A 387 1.77 2.52 13.28
N LEU A 388 2.91 2.38 13.95
CA LEU A 388 4.20 2.89 13.53
C LEU A 388 4.77 2.05 12.37
N PRO A 389 5.79 2.55 11.66
CA PRO A 389 6.47 1.79 10.61
C PRO A 389 7.07 0.48 11.10
N ASP A 390 7.47 0.35 12.35
CA ASP A 390 7.96 -0.92 12.93
C ASP A 390 6.84 -1.94 13.22
N GLY A 391 5.57 -1.57 12.96
CA GLY A 391 4.40 -2.41 13.17
C GLY A 391 3.86 -2.39 14.59
N LYS A 392 4.45 -1.62 15.52
CA LYS A 392 3.89 -1.41 16.86
C LYS A 392 2.76 -0.40 16.83
N ALA A 393 1.86 -0.44 17.83
CA ALA A 393 0.81 0.56 17.95
C ALA A 393 1.43 1.95 18.13
N LYS A 394 0.85 2.97 17.53
CA LYS A 394 1.23 4.35 17.81
C LYS A 394 0.82 4.67 19.25
N ILE A 395 1.76 5.17 20.04
CA ILE A 395 1.51 5.52 21.43
C ILE A 395 1.87 6.97 21.73
N LEU A 396 1.28 7.51 22.79
CA LEU A 396 1.76 8.70 23.46
C LEU A 396 1.77 8.45 24.97
N PHE A 397 2.95 8.59 25.58
CA PHE A 397 3.10 8.34 27.01
C PHE A 397 2.90 9.62 27.83
N GLU A 398 1.99 9.55 28.81
CA GLU A 398 1.58 10.67 29.65
C GLU A 398 2.19 10.56 31.05
N GLY A 399 3.33 11.22 31.28
CA GLY A 399 4.04 11.12 32.57
C GLY A 399 3.25 11.64 33.78
N HIS A 400 2.32 12.57 33.56
CA HIS A 400 1.38 13.03 34.59
C HIS A 400 0.32 12.00 34.97
N LYS A 401 -0.10 11.15 34.01
CA LYS A 401 -0.93 9.98 34.32
C LYS A 401 -0.13 8.92 35.05
N PHE A 402 1.15 8.77 34.70
CA PHE A 402 2.03 7.84 35.39
C PHE A 402 2.25 8.24 36.85
N TRP A 403 2.51 9.51 37.13
CA TRP A 403 2.52 10.07 38.49
C TRP A 403 1.23 9.72 39.25
N TYR A 404 0.07 9.98 38.63
CA TYR A 404 -1.23 9.69 39.23
C TYR A 404 -1.40 8.19 39.55
N TRP A 405 -1.08 7.30 38.62
CA TRP A 405 -1.21 5.86 38.83
C TRP A 405 -0.22 5.33 39.87
N LEU A 406 1.01 5.85 39.92
CA LEU A 406 1.96 5.53 40.97
C LEU A 406 1.45 5.96 42.37
N SER A 407 0.83 7.14 42.47
CA SER A 407 0.23 7.61 43.73
C SER A 407 -0.95 6.72 44.18
N LYS A 408 -1.76 6.23 43.23
CA LYS A 408 -2.88 5.32 43.52
C LYS A 408 -2.44 3.94 43.99
N VAL A 409 -1.22 3.55 43.69
CA VAL A 409 -0.64 2.25 44.07
C VAL A 409 0.06 2.31 45.43
N GLY A 410 0.02 3.47 46.10
CA GLY A 410 0.50 3.62 47.47
C GLY A 410 1.92 4.17 47.57
N LYS A 411 2.53 4.66 46.48
CA LYS A 411 3.75 5.48 46.60
C LYS A 411 3.43 6.77 47.34
N THR A 412 4.25 7.06 48.33
CA THR A 412 4.18 8.30 49.09
C THR A 412 4.61 9.48 48.22
N GLN A 413 4.18 10.68 48.60
CA GLN A 413 4.56 11.92 47.91
C GLN A 413 6.09 12.08 47.82
N ALA A 414 6.82 11.74 48.89
CA ALA A 414 8.28 11.81 48.91
C ALA A 414 8.93 10.84 47.90
N GLU A 415 8.40 9.63 47.74
CA GLU A 415 8.91 8.68 46.74
C GLU A 415 8.61 9.13 45.30
N LEU A 416 7.46 9.77 45.06
CA LEU A 416 7.13 10.31 43.74
C LEU A 416 8.04 11.50 43.38
N GLU A 417 8.31 12.38 44.34
CA GLU A 417 9.24 13.50 44.16
C GLU A 417 10.67 13.01 43.90
N GLU A 418 11.10 11.94 44.55
CA GLU A 418 12.40 11.33 44.28
C GLU A 418 12.46 10.71 42.87
N LEU A 419 11.41 9.99 42.48
CA LEU A 419 11.29 9.44 41.12
C LEU A 419 11.26 10.53 40.04
N GLN A 420 10.62 11.67 40.30
CA GLN A 420 10.64 12.81 39.38
C GLN A 420 12.03 13.42 39.24
N LYS A 421 12.83 13.51 40.32
CA LYS A 421 14.21 13.98 40.22
C LYS A 421 15.07 13.02 39.39
N GLN A 422 14.85 11.72 39.56
CA GLN A 422 15.60 10.68 38.85
C GLN A 422 15.16 10.54 37.38
N TYR A 423 13.87 10.72 37.08
CA TYR A 423 13.27 10.52 35.77
C TYR A 423 12.30 11.66 35.39
N PRO A 424 12.81 12.90 35.20
CA PRO A 424 11.96 14.08 34.99
C PRO A 424 11.16 14.02 33.68
N ASP A 425 11.61 13.27 32.68
CA ASP A 425 10.94 13.04 31.39
C ASP A 425 9.82 11.98 31.45
N ILE A 426 9.76 11.20 32.54
CA ILE A 426 8.84 10.06 32.71
C ILE A 426 7.82 10.29 33.82
N VAL A 427 8.23 10.90 34.95
CA VAL A 427 7.39 11.08 36.13
C VAL A 427 7.31 12.56 36.47
N TYR A 428 6.13 13.16 36.30
CA TYR A 428 5.92 14.59 36.59
C TYR A 428 4.46 14.85 36.98
N PRO A 429 4.14 15.81 37.87
CA PRO A 429 2.80 15.94 38.46
C PRO A 429 1.77 16.66 37.56
N SER A 430 2.22 17.46 36.59
CA SER A 430 1.35 18.30 35.76
C SER A 430 1.53 17.98 34.28
N TRP A 431 0.44 18.04 33.51
CA TRP A 431 0.51 17.81 32.06
C TRP A 431 1.50 18.77 31.39
N SER A 432 2.40 18.22 30.58
CA SER A 432 3.43 18.95 29.83
C SER A 432 3.70 18.24 28.50
N ARG A 433 3.92 19.04 27.44
CA ARG A 433 4.33 18.56 26.11
C ARG A 433 5.84 18.48 25.92
N GLU A 434 6.61 19.09 26.83
CA GLU A 434 8.06 19.28 26.65
C GLU A 434 8.83 17.96 26.59
N HIS A 435 8.26 16.89 27.15
CA HIS A 435 8.89 15.57 27.24
C HIS A 435 8.46 14.60 26.13
N TYR A 436 7.60 15.03 25.20
CA TYR A 436 7.15 14.16 24.11
C TYR A 436 8.24 14.03 23.04
N LEU A 437 8.62 12.80 22.74
CA LEU A 437 9.58 12.45 21.68
C LEU A 437 8.87 12.13 20.36
N LEU A 438 7.60 11.71 20.43
CA LEU A 438 6.75 11.30 19.30
C LEU A 438 7.30 10.06 18.54
N GLY A 439 6.44 9.45 17.73
CA GLY A 439 6.81 8.31 16.89
C GLY A 439 7.26 7.09 17.70
N ALA A 440 8.31 6.40 17.21
CA ALA A 440 8.85 5.19 17.84
C ALA A 440 9.57 5.48 19.16
N GLU A 441 10.06 6.70 19.36
CA GLU A 441 10.84 7.09 20.53
C GLU A 441 9.98 7.16 21.80
N GLU A 442 8.65 7.31 21.69
CA GLU A 442 7.74 7.20 22.84
C GLU A 442 7.79 5.83 23.51
N TYR A 443 8.15 4.76 22.78
CA TYR A 443 8.35 3.44 23.39
C TYR A 443 9.53 3.45 24.36
N LYS A 444 10.57 4.27 24.16
CA LYS A 444 11.66 4.38 25.13
C LYS A 444 11.15 4.92 26.47
N ARG A 445 10.19 5.86 26.44
CA ARG A 445 9.55 6.40 27.65
C ARG A 445 8.65 5.35 28.31
N LEU A 446 7.85 4.63 27.53
CA LEU A 446 7.01 3.55 28.05
C LEU A 446 7.83 2.41 28.68
N GLU A 447 8.91 1.97 28.03
CA GLU A 447 9.77 0.89 28.56
C GLU A 447 10.50 1.32 29.83
N LYS A 448 11.00 2.57 29.90
CA LYS A 448 11.52 3.15 31.16
C LYS A 448 10.44 3.15 32.26
N ALA A 449 9.20 3.55 31.93
CA ALA A 449 8.12 3.52 32.89
C ALA A 449 7.83 2.10 33.40
N LYS A 450 7.79 1.11 32.49
CA LYS A 450 7.67 -0.31 32.84
C LYS A 450 8.80 -0.80 33.74
N GLU A 451 10.03 -0.34 33.50
CA GLU A 451 11.18 -0.65 34.35
C GLU A 451 11.01 -0.06 35.77
N ILE A 452 10.60 1.21 35.87
CA ILE A 452 10.34 1.89 37.15
C ILE A 452 9.27 1.18 37.97
N CYS A 453 8.21 0.67 37.33
CA CYS A 453 7.11 0.02 38.03
C CYS A 453 7.21 -1.52 38.12
N LYS A 454 8.30 -2.11 37.59
CA LYS A 454 8.56 -3.56 37.60
C LYS A 454 8.52 -4.12 39.02
N GLY A 455 7.58 -5.02 39.28
CA GLY A 455 7.42 -5.67 40.59
C GLY A 455 6.70 -4.82 41.65
N ILE A 456 6.21 -3.63 41.29
CA ILE A 456 5.35 -2.78 42.13
C ILE A 456 3.93 -2.79 41.57
N ASN A 457 3.78 -2.37 40.31
CA ASN A 457 2.55 -2.48 39.55
C ASN A 457 2.81 -2.26 38.07
N ASP A 458 2.98 -3.37 37.36
CA ASP A 458 3.31 -3.39 35.95
C ASP A 458 2.24 -2.73 35.06
N LYS A 459 0.98 -2.57 35.53
CA LYS A 459 -0.11 -1.96 34.75
C LYS A 459 -0.04 -0.44 34.68
N ALA A 460 0.64 0.22 35.63
CA ALA A 460 0.67 1.68 35.71
C ALA A 460 1.26 2.35 34.47
N ALA A 461 2.31 1.75 33.89
CA ALA A 461 2.94 2.24 32.67
C ALA A 461 1.98 2.17 31.47
N VAL A 462 1.35 1.01 31.24
CA VAL A 462 0.39 0.81 30.13
C VAL A 462 -0.84 1.70 30.29
N TYR A 463 -1.33 1.89 31.52
CA TYR A 463 -2.48 2.75 31.81
C TYR A 463 -2.21 4.23 31.53
N SER A 464 -0.94 4.62 31.54
CA SER A 464 -0.48 5.99 31.33
C SER A 464 -0.10 6.27 29.87
N ALA A 465 -0.33 5.34 28.96
CA ALA A 465 -0.14 5.54 27.52
C ALA A 465 -1.47 5.52 26.78
N SER A 466 -1.63 6.41 25.79
CA SER A 466 -2.70 6.32 24.79
C SER A 466 -2.25 5.49 23.61
N TRP A 467 -3.18 4.74 23.02
CA TRP A 467 -2.87 3.70 22.04
C TRP A 467 -3.68 3.86 20.75
N GLY A 468 -3.01 3.64 19.62
CA GLY A 468 -3.63 3.36 18.33
C GLY A 468 -4.26 4.56 17.62
N LEU A 469 -5.11 4.25 16.63
CA LEU A 469 -5.78 5.23 15.76
C LEU A 469 -6.58 6.30 16.52
N PHE A 470 -7.22 5.88 17.61
CA PHE A 470 -8.14 6.71 18.38
C PHE A 470 -7.51 7.20 19.69
N GLN A 471 -6.21 6.90 19.93
CA GLN A 471 -5.49 7.35 21.13
C GLN A 471 -6.26 7.07 22.44
N ILE A 472 -6.85 5.87 22.57
CA ILE A 472 -7.54 5.47 23.80
C ILE A 472 -6.50 5.22 24.88
N LEU A 473 -6.64 5.95 26.00
CA LEU A 473 -5.77 5.81 27.17
C LEU A 473 -5.96 4.44 27.83
N GLY A 474 -4.86 3.75 28.17
CA GLY A 474 -4.89 2.40 28.71
C GLY A 474 -5.67 2.27 30.02
N GLU A 475 -5.76 3.35 30.83
CA GLU A 475 -6.57 3.36 32.06
C GLU A 475 -8.05 3.04 31.82
N ASN A 476 -8.55 3.29 30.60
CA ASN A 476 -9.94 3.05 30.26
C ASN A 476 -10.33 1.58 30.30
N LEU A 477 -9.36 0.66 30.31
CA LEU A 477 -9.56 -0.77 30.56
C LEU A 477 -10.39 -1.01 31.83
N ASP A 478 -10.07 -0.29 32.90
CA ASP A 478 -10.75 -0.37 34.20
C ASP A 478 -11.96 0.60 34.31
N HIS A 479 -12.31 1.29 33.22
CA HIS A 479 -13.39 2.29 33.19
C HIS A 479 -14.36 2.05 32.03
N TYR A 480 -14.12 2.69 30.89
CA TYR A 480 -15.11 2.87 29.83
C TYR A 480 -15.11 1.75 28.77
N ILE A 481 -14.05 0.95 28.68
CA ILE A 481 -13.97 -0.14 27.67
C ILE A 481 -14.10 -1.54 28.27
N LYS A 482 -14.65 -1.68 29.48
CA LYS A 482 -14.85 -2.99 30.15
C LYS A 482 -15.58 -4.03 29.30
N GLY A 483 -16.55 -3.58 28.50
CA GLY A 483 -17.31 -4.46 27.60
C GLY A 483 -16.48 -5.11 26.48
N ARG A 484 -15.21 -4.72 26.32
CA ARG A 484 -14.25 -5.35 25.40
C ARG A 484 -13.69 -6.67 25.94
N ASN A 485 -13.84 -6.95 27.24
CA ASN A 485 -13.50 -8.22 27.88
C ASN A 485 -12.03 -8.67 27.68
N TYR A 486 -11.10 -7.72 27.65
CA TYR A 486 -9.67 -8.02 27.72
C TYR A 486 -9.33 -8.76 29.02
N LYS A 487 -8.42 -9.74 28.95
CA LYS A 487 -8.05 -10.55 30.12
C LYS A 487 -7.33 -9.72 31.19
N ASP A 488 -6.37 -8.91 30.76
CA ASP A 488 -5.59 -8.01 31.59
C ASP A 488 -4.98 -6.90 30.70
N TRP A 489 -4.13 -6.07 31.31
CA TRP A 489 -3.44 -4.99 30.61
C TRP A 489 -2.42 -5.49 29.58
N LYS A 490 -1.88 -6.72 29.72
CA LYS A 490 -0.95 -7.32 28.75
C LYS A 490 -1.69 -7.76 27.50
N ASP A 491 -2.85 -8.37 27.69
CA ASP A 491 -3.76 -8.72 26.59
C ASP A 491 -4.20 -7.46 25.84
N PHE A 492 -4.59 -6.40 26.56
CA PHE A 492 -4.88 -5.10 25.95
C PHE A 492 -3.71 -4.59 25.10
N GLU A 493 -2.50 -4.47 25.68
CA GLU A 493 -1.30 -4.00 24.97
C GLU A 493 -1.00 -4.85 23.73
N GLN A 494 -1.03 -6.19 23.87
CA GLN A 494 -0.80 -7.11 22.76
C GLN A 494 -1.82 -6.88 21.63
N LYS A 495 -3.10 -6.70 21.94
CA LYS A 495 -4.15 -6.45 20.96
C LYS A 495 -4.00 -5.11 20.24
N GLN A 496 -3.49 -4.07 20.92
CA GLN A 496 -3.16 -2.82 20.25
C GLN A 496 -2.09 -2.99 19.16
N HIS A 497 -1.11 -3.89 19.36
CA HIS A 497 -0.10 -4.22 18.35
C HIS A 497 -0.60 -5.11 17.21
N GLU A 498 -1.76 -5.76 17.38
CA GLU A 498 -2.27 -6.76 16.45
C GLU A 498 -2.95 -6.12 15.24
N ALA A 499 -3.95 -5.26 15.45
CA ALA A 499 -4.71 -4.61 14.37
C ALA A 499 -5.45 -3.35 14.82
N GLU A 500 -5.70 -2.43 13.89
CA GLU A 500 -6.42 -1.18 14.11
C GLU A 500 -7.93 -1.41 14.35
N SER A 501 -8.46 -2.57 13.95
CA SER A 501 -9.83 -2.99 14.28
C SER A 501 -10.06 -3.06 15.80
N TYR A 502 -9.05 -3.44 16.59
CA TYR A 502 -9.13 -3.37 18.05
C TYR A 502 -9.24 -1.91 18.54
N HIS A 503 -8.45 -0.99 17.95
CA HIS A 503 -8.49 0.43 18.30
C HIS A 503 -9.88 1.02 18.05
N PHE A 504 -10.50 0.64 16.92
CA PHE A 504 -11.82 1.10 16.55
C PHE A 504 -12.92 0.56 17.46
N LEU A 505 -12.89 -0.72 17.78
CA LEU A 505 -13.86 -1.31 18.70
C LEU A 505 -13.72 -0.73 20.12
N ASP A 506 -12.50 -0.43 20.56
CA ASP A 506 -12.24 0.25 21.84
C ASP A 506 -12.82 1.67 21.83
N PHE A 507 -12.64 2.41 20.74
CA PHE A 507 -13.25 3.71 20.53
C PHE A 507 -14.78 3.64 20.59
N LEU A 508 -15.41 2.71 19.88
CA LEU A 508 -16.86 2.53 19.91
C LEU A 508 -17.37 2.22 21.32
N ALA A 509 -16.69 1.32 22.04
CA ALA A 509 -17.04 1.03 23.43
C ALA A 509 -16.91 2.27 24.32
N PHE A 510 -15.84 3.04 24.15
CA PHE A 510 -15.56 4.24 24.94
C PHE A 510 -16.63 5.32 24.76
N ILE A 511 -17.02 5.65 23.52
CA ILE A 511 -18.00 6.72 23.26
C ILE A 511 -19.43 6.34 23.68
N GLN A 512 -19.72 5.04 23.76
CA GLN A 512 -21.01 4.53 24.23
C GLN A 512 -21.14 4.56 25.76
N THR A 513 -20.04 4.38 26.48
CA THR A 513 -20.07 4.26 27.95
C THR A 513 -19.69 5.55 28.65
N LYS A 514 -18.76 6.32 28.11
CA LYS A 514 -18.36 7.61 28.69
C LYS A 514 -19.50 8.61 28.52
N LYS A 515 -19.84 9.30 29.61
CA LYS A 515 -20.94 10.26 29.65
C LYS A 515 -20.44 11.66 29.98
N LEU A 516 -21.02 12.65 29.31
CA LEU A 516 -20.92 14.06 29.66
C LEU A 516 -22.32 14.56 30.00
N ASN A 517 -22.49 15.13 31.19
CA ASN A 517 -23.79 15.63 31.68
C ASN A 517 -24.91 14.57 31.60
N GLY A 518 -24.60 13.31 31.94
CA GLY A 518 -25.53 12.19 31.90
C GLY A 518 -25.78 11.60 30.50
N LYS A 519 -25.32 12.24 29.43
CA LYS A 519 -25.47 11.77 28.05
C LYS A 519 -24.22 11.04 27.55
N PRO A 520 -24.34 9.87 26.89
CA PRO A 520 -23.22 9.20 26.24
C PRO A 520 -22.53 10.09 25.20
N LEU A 521 -21.21 10.02 25.06
CA LEU A 521 -20.50 10.85 24.08
C LEU A 521 -20.99 10.63 22.65
N VAL A 522 -21.37 9.39 22.32
CA VAL A 522 -21.90 9.02 21.00
C VAL A 522 -23.14 9.83 20.61
N SER A 523 -23.94 10.29 21.59
CA SER A 523 -25.14 11.10 21.34
C SER A 523 -24.83 12.46 20.71
N PHE A 524 -23.66 13.05 20.98
CA PHE A 524 -23.27 14.35 20.41
C PHE A 524 -22.88 14.28 18.93
N ILE A 525 -22.52 13.08 18.44
CA ILE A 525 -22.05 12.82 17.08
C ILE A 525 -22.96 11.82 16.32
N SER A 526 -24.13 11.51 16.89
CA SER A 526 -25.15 10.62 16.30
C SER A 526 -25.82 11.28 15.10
N GLU A 527 -26.20 10.48 14.09
CA GLU A 527 -26.99 10.94 12.94
C GLU A 527 -28.38 11.43 13.31
N GLU A 528 -28.87 11.17 14.52
CA GLU A 528 -30.08 11.79 15.06
C GLU A 528 -29.99 13.33 15.09
N ASN A 529 -28.77 13.88 15.08
CA ASN A 529 -28.54 15.32 15.01
C ASN A 529 -28.56 15.86 13.56
N ASN A 530 -28.86 15.04 12.55
CA ASN A 530 -28.99 15.41 11.13
C ASN A 530 -27.76 16.17 10.58
N GLY A 531 -26.55 15.78 11.00
CA GLY A 531 -25.29 16.42 10.61
C GLY A 531 -24.93 17.69 11.39
N ASN A 532 -25.76 18.11 12.35
CA ASN A 532 -25.48 19.22 13.28
C ASN A 532 -24.91 18.69 14.60
N TYR A 533 -23.74 18.05 14.53
CA TYR A 533 -23.13 17.45 15.72
C TYR A 533 -22.57 18.51 16.68
N ASP A 534 -22.67 18.24 17.98
CA ASP A 534 -22.06 19.05 19.02
C ASP A 534 -20.60 18.64 19.24
N TRP A 535 -19.75 19.08 18.32
CA TRP A 535 -18.31 18.83 18.34
C TRP A 535 -17.62 19.38 19.59
N ALA A 536 -18.15 20.44 20.20
CA ALA A 536 -17.59 21.04 21.40
C ALA A 536 -17.82 20.15 22.63
N SER A 537 -19.04 19.66 22.82
CA SER A 537 -19.36 18.70 23.88
C SER A 537 -18.67 17.36 23.67
N PHE A 538 -18.63 16.87 22.42
CA PHE A 538 -17.90 15.66 22.09
C PHE A 538 -16.40 15.81 22.39
N ALA A 539 -15.75 16.87 21.89
CA ALA A 539 -14.32 17.10 22.10
C ALA A 539 -13.99 17.31 23.59
N TYR A 540 -14.83 18.01 24.34
CA TYR A 540 -14.65 18.16 25.79
C TYR A 540 -14.75 16.81 26.51
N GLY A 541 -15.74 15.99 26.16
CA GLY A 541 -15.94 14.68 26.75
C GLY A 541 -14.82 13.70 26.38
N TYR A 542 -14.32 13.78 25.15
CA TYR A 542 -13.29 12.89 24.62
C TYR A 542 -11.88 13.30 25.09
N ASN A 543 -11.47 14.53 24.76
CA ASN A 543 -10.13 15.09 24.98
C ASN A 543 -9.96 15.82 26.34
N GLY A 544 -11.05 16.13 27.04
CA GLY A 544 -11.02 16.79 28.35
C GLY A 544 -11.01 18.32 28.28
N ARG A 545 -10.79 18.95 29.44
CA ARG A 545 -10.93 20.42 29.62
C ARG A 545 -10.02 21.26 28.73
N GLY A 546 -8.88 20.70 28.30
CA GLY A 546 -7.90 21.35 27.43
C GLY A 546 -8.29 21.39 25.94
N TYR A 547 -9.43 20.81 25.53
CA TYR A 547 -9.73 20.62 24.11
C TYR A 547 -9.71 21.92 23.28
N LYS A 548 -10.16 23.04 23.86
CA LYS A 548 -10.20 24.35 23.19
C LYS A 548 -8.81 24.88 22.86
N MET A 549 -7.81 24.60 23.70
CA MET A 549 -6.43 25.07 23.48
C MET A 549 -5.84 24.49 22.18
N ASN A 550 -6.31 23.31 21.77
CA ASN A 550 -5.89 22.62 20.54
C ASN A 550 -6.89 22.73 19.39
N ASN A 551 -7.98 23.49 19.58
CA ASN A 551 -9.08 23.62 18.63
C ASN A 551 -9.65 22.27 18.16
N TYR A 552 -9.75 21.27 19.04
CA TYR A 552 -10.23 19.93 18.67
C TYR A 552 -11.64 19.96 18.06
N ASP A 553 -12.53 20.74 18.66
CA ASP A 553 -13.89 20.97 18.18
C ASP A 553 -13.92 21.46 16.72
N LYS A 554 -13.14 22.51 16.42
CA LYS A 554 -13.06 23.08 15.07
C LYS A 554 -12.41 22.12 14.08
N LYS A 555 -11.36 21.41 14.50
CA LYS A 555 -10.66 20.42 13.66
C LYS A 555 -11.57 19.25 13.29
N LEU A 556 -12.33 18.71 14.24
CA LEU A 556 -13.30 17.63 14.00
C LEU A 556 -14.42 18.08 13.05
N ALA A 557 -14.99 19.27 13.28
CA ALA A 557 -16.00 19.83 12.39
C ALA A 557 -15.48 20.01 10.96
N ALA A 558 -14.30 20.62 10.81
CA ALA A 558 -13.68 20.83 9.50
C ALA A 558 -13.38 19.51 8.78
N ALA A 559 -12.83 18.52 9.50
CA ALA A 559 -12.54 17.21 8.95
C ALA A 559 -13.81 16.49 8.49
N TYR A 560 -14.88 16.53 9.30
CA TYR A 560 -16.18 15.96 8.92
C TYR A 560 -16.74 16.59 7.64
N HIS A 561 -16.77 17.92 7.57
CA HIS A 561 -17.26 18.61 6.37
C HIS A 561 -16.41 18.27 5.13
N ARG A 562 -15.10 18.13 5.28
CA ARG A 562 -14.21 17.67 4.21
C ARG A 562 -14.62 16.29 3.72
N PHE A 563 -14.72 15.29 4.59
CA PHE A 563 -15.06 13.93 4.21
C PHE A 563 -16.48 13.82 3.62
N LYS A 564 -17.46 14.51 4.22
CA LYS A 564 -18.82 14.59 3.69
C LYS A 564 -18.87 15.16 2.26
N SER A 565 -18.08 16.19 1.97
CA SER A 565 -18.04 16.80 0.63
C SER A 565 -17.41 15.89 -0.43
N GLN A 566 -16.61 14.90 -0.03
CA GLN A 566 -15.98 13.94 -0.93
C GLN A 566 -16.91 12.78 -1.33
N GLY A 567 -18.17 12.78 -0.88
CA GLY A 567 -19.13 11.70 -1.15
C GLY A 567 -18.78 10.40 -0.42
N ILE A 568 -17.96 10.50 0.63
CA ILE A 568 -17.61 9.43 1.56
C ILE A 568 -18.68 9.33 2.64
#